data_AF-A0A7C6GVC1-F1
#
_entry.id   AF-A0A7C6GVC1-F1
#
_cell.length_a   1.000
_cell.length_b   1.000
_cell.length_c   1.000
_cell.angle_alpha   90.00
_cell.angle_beta   90.00
_cell.angle_gamma   90.00
#
_symmetry.space_group_name_H-M   'P 1'
#
loop_
_entity.id
_entity.type
_entity.pdbx_description
1 polymer ?
#
loop_
_entity_poly.entity_id
_entity_poly.type
_entity_poly.pdbx_seq_one_letter_code
_entity_poly.pdbx_strand_id
1 'polypeptide(L)'
;MKKSCLFPQFAGILLLLLLTLPVYAGDNQLQHKITVEIPEILQMEVGPGEIAFDLAHPNPGEPFPAPSYPFYYTPTSTQDYLPVRVFSNGMKEWRLLISGETAEGLSEGVIEWSLDGTNWSPLNAADQILTVGGFTNGWLELKVYFRLVLRGIEYASSDVYQVKVNYQLSSV
;
A
#
# COMPACT_ATOMS: atom_id res chain seq x y z
N MET A 1 -82.38 -58.50 -27.55
CA MET A 1 -81.40 -57.84 -26.67
C MET A 1 -80.08 -57.73 -27.43
N LYS A 2 -79.69 -56.51 -27.87
CA LYS A 2 -78.51 -56.28 -28.73
C LYS A 2 -77.26 -56.14 -27.85
N LYS A 3 -76.23 -56.95 -28.11
CA LYS A 3 -74.90 -56.84 -27.49
C LYS A 3 -74.08 -55.82 -28.28
N SER A 4 -73.72 -54.70 -27.67
CA SER A 4 -72.82 -53.70 -28.22
C SER A 4 -71.38 -54.03 -27.82
N CYS A 5 -70.55 -54.35 -28.82
CA CYS A 5 -69.11 -54.55 -28.66
C CYS A 5 -68.44 -53.17 -28.78
N LEU A 6 -67.84 -52.67 -27.70
CA LEU A 6 -67.10 -51.42 -27.67
C LEU A 6 -65.75 -51.63 -28.39
N PHE A 7 -65.50 -50.77 -29.38
CA PHE A 7 -64.40 -50.85 -30.33
C PHE A 7 -63.02 -50.71 -29.65
N PRO A 8 -62.01 -51.52 -30.04
CA PRO A 8 -60.63 -51.46 -29.51
C PRO A 8 -59.81 -50.27 -30.03
N GLN A 9 -60.43 -49.37 -30.81
CA GLN A 9 -59.73 -48.29 -31.52
C GLN A 9 -59.45 -47.06 -30.64
N PHE A 10 -60.16 -46.91 -29.52
CA PHE A 10 -59.95 -45.79 -28.59
C PHE A 10 -58.68 -45.94 -27.74
N ALA A 11 -58.22 -47.18 -27.49
CA ALA A 11 -57.00 -47.41 -26.72
C ALA A 11 -55.73 -46.97 -27.47
N GLY A 12 -55.71 -47.12 -28.81
CA GLY A 12 -54.57 -46.72 -29.64
C GLY A 12 -54.37 -45.20 -29.73
N ILE A 13 -55.48 -44.44 -29.78
CA ILE A 13 -55.45 -42.98 -29.88
C ILE A 13 -54.96 -42.36 -28.55
N LEU A 14 -55.34 -42.95 -27.42
CA LEU A 14 -54.89 -42.48 -26.10
C LEU A 14 -53.37 -42.68 -25.89
N LEU A 15 -52.82 -43.79 -26.40
CA LEU A 15 -51.38 -44.08 -26.34
C LEU A 15 -50.56 -43.12 -27.20
N LEU A 16 -51.08 -42.75 -28.38
CA LEU A 16 -50.45 -41.77 -29.28
C LEU A 16 -50.44 -40.35 -28.69
N LEU A 17 -51.47 -39.95 -27.94
CA LEU A 17 -51.53 -38.66 -27.24
C LEU A 17 -50.49 -38.57 -26.10
N LEU A 18 -50.28 -39.66 -25.35
CA LEU A 18 -49.30 -39.69 -24.26
C LEU A 18 -47.84 -39.61 -24.73
N LEU A 19 -47.54 -40.02 -25.97
CA LEU A 19 -46.20 -39.94 -26.58
C LEU A 19 -45.84 -38.53 -27.09
N THR A 20 -46.80 -37.60 -27.14
CA THR A 20 -46.59 -36.22 -27.61
C THR A 20 -46.33 -35.22 -26.47
N LEU A 21 -46.27 -35.67 -25.23
CA LEU A 21 -45.90 -34.82 -24.11
C LEU A 21 -44.44 -34.39 -24.30
N PRO A 22 -44.15 -33.07 -24.41
CA PRO A 22 -42.79 -32.61 -24.47
C PRO A 22 -42.12 -33.01 -23.17
N VAL A 23 -41.09 -33.87 -23.27
CA VAL A 23 -40.15 -34.07 -22.17
C VAL A 23 -39.47 -32.72 -21.99
N TYR A 24 -39.98 -31.93 -21.05
CA TYR A 24 -39.23 -30.83 -20.46
C TYR A 24 -38.07 -31.48 -19.73
N ALA A 25 -36.98 -31.72 -20.46
CA ALA A 25 -35.66 -31.78 -19.88
C ALA A 25 -35.42 -30.38 -19.33
N GLY A 26 -35.92 -30.14 -18.12
CA GLY A 26 -35.46 -29.00 -17.34
C GLY A 26 -33.96 -29.19 -17.23
N ASP A 27 -33.21 -28.36 -17.95
CA ASP A 27 -31.80 -28.14 -17.71
C ASP A 27 -31.67 -27.69 -16.25
N ASN A 28 -31.64 -28.67 -15.34
CA ASN A 28 -31.04 -28.53 -14.04
C ASN A 28 -29.54 -28.38 -14.33
N GLN A 29 -29.16 -27.18 -14.78
CA GLN A 29 -27.82 -26.69 -14.55
C GLN A 29 -27.66 -26.69 -13.03
N LEU A 30 -27.10 -27.78 -12.53
CA LEU A 30 -26.50 -27.89 -11.20
C LEU A 30 -25.34 -26.90 -11.18
N GLN A 31 -25.68 -25.63 -11.07
CA GLN A 31 -24.73 -24.54 -11.09
C GLN A 31 -24.06 -24.51 -9.74
N HIS A 32 -22.84 -25.05 -9.68
CA HIS A 32 -22.00 -24.93 -8.49
C HIS A 32 -21.39 -23.52 -8.48
N LYS A 33 -21.98 -22.62 -7.70
CA LYS A 33 -21.40 -21.30 -7.43
C LYS A 33 -20.31 -21.47 -6.36
N ILE A 34 -19.05 -21.30 -6.76
CA ILE A 34 -17.92 -21.22 -5.84
C ILE A 34 -17.77 -19.74 -5.45
N THR A 35 -17.94 -19.45 -4.17
CA THR A 35 -17.60 -18.14 -3.60
C THR A 35 -16.22 -18.26 -2.96
N VAL A 36 -15.26 -17.47 -3.43
CA VAL A 36 -13.95 -17.34 -2.79
C VAL A 36 -13.97 -16.06 -1.97
N GLU A 37 -13.83 -16.18 -0.66
CA GLU A 37 -13.69 -15.04 0.25
C GLU A 37 -12.19 -14.80 0.48
N ILE A 38 -11.70 -13.66 -0.01
CA ILE A 38 -10.32 -13.23 0.24
C ILE A 38 -10.37 -12.30 1.46
N PRO A 39 -9.65 -12.58 2.56
CA PRO A 39 -9.62 -11.70 3.72
C PRO A 39 -8.98 -10.36 3.36
N GLU A 40 -9.46 -9.29 4.00
CA GLU A 40 -8.81 -7.98 3.92
C GLU A 40 -7.42 -8.04 4.59
N ILE A 41 -6.41 -7.55 3.88
CA ILE A 41 -5.02 -7.49 4.30
C ILE A 41 -4.55 -6.05 4.09
N LEU A 42 -3.94 -5.50 5.13
CA LEU A 42 -3.19 -4.25 5.10
C LEU A 42 -1.79 -4.53 5.64
N GLN A 43 -0.77 -4.28 4.83
CA GLN A 43 0.62 -4.61 5.18
C GLN A 43 1.57 -3.50 4.74
N MET A 44 2.65 -3.33 5.52
CA MET A 44 3.76 -2.43 5.22
C MET A 44 5.08 -3.19 5.24
N GLU A 45 5.98 -2.80 4.33
CA GLU A 45 7.40 -3.17 4.39
C GLU A 45 8.25 -1.92 4.22
N VAL A 46 9.31 -1.81 5.01
CA VAL A 46 10.31 -0.74 4.87
C VAL A 46 11.59 -1.37 4.37
N GLY A 47 12.19 -0.80 3.32
CA GLY A 47 13.42 -1.30 2.74
C GLY A 47 14.57 -1.27 3.76
N PRO A 48 15.51 -2.23 3.67
CA PRO A 48 16.72 -2.18 4.47
C PRO A 48 17.58 -1.00 4.00
N GLY A 49 18.04 -0.17 4.93
CA GLY A 49 18.93 0.93 4.58
C GLY A 49 19.13 1.90 5.74
N GLU A 50 20.28 2.55 5.71
CA GLU A 50 20.58 3.72 6.52
C GLU A 50 20.89 4.87 5.55
N ILE A 51 20.36 6.05 5.85
CA ILE A 51 20.69 7.27 5.12
C ILE A 51 21.74 8.00 5.94
N ALA A 52 22.90 8.22 5.32
CA ALA A 52 24.04 8.86 5.98
C ALA A 52 24.28 10.27 5.43
N PHE A 53 24.73 11.17 6.30
CA PHE A 53 25.16 12.52 5.96
C PHE A 53 26.56 12.75 6.56
N ASP A 54 27.61 12.57 5.75
CA ASP A 54 29.00 12.78 6.16
C ASP A 54 29.41 14.23 5.90
N LEU A 55 29.34 15.07 6.93
CA LEU A 55 29.78 16.47 6.84
C LEU A 55 31.30 16.63 6.80
N ALA A 56 32.10 15.61 7.12
CA ALA A 56 33.55 15.63 6.95
C ALA A 56 33.96 15.38 5.49
N HIS A 57 33.15 14.64 4.74
CA HIS A 57 33.32 14.37 3.31
C HIS A 57 32.01 14.64 2.55
N PRO A 58 31.55 15.90 2.48
CA PRO A 58 30.25 16.20 1.90
C PRO A 58 30.25 16.05 0.38
N ASN A 59 29.04 16.02 -0.20
CA ASN A 59 28.86 15.93 -1.64
C ASN A 59 29.41 17.19 -2.36
N PRO A 60 29.80 17.06 -3.65
CA PRO A 60 30.27 18.19 -4.44
C PRO A 60 29.25 19.34 -4.48
N GLY A 61 29.69 20.55 -4.09
CA GLY A 61 28.83 21.73 -4.03
C GLY A 61 28.15 21.97 -2.68
N GLU A 62 28.36 21.09 -1.70
CA GLU A 62 27.79 21.20 -0.35
C GLU A 62 28.90 21.38 0.72
N PRO A 63 29.65 22.49 0.72
CA PRO A 63 30.79 22.64 1.62
C PRO A 63 30.37 22.73 3.09
N PHE A 64 31.15 22.09 3.96
CA PHE A 64 31.08 22.24 5.41
C PHE A 64 32.39 22.85 5.95
N PRO A 65 32.36 23.91 6.79
CA PRO A 65 31.19 24.63 7.28
C PRO A 65 30.38 25.33 6.16
N ALA A 66 29.07 25.43 6.37
CA ALA A 66 28.16 26.05 5.41
C ALA A 66 28.48 27.55 5.20
N PRO A 67 28.39 28.07 3.96
CA PRO A 67 28.66 29.47 3.66
C PRO A 67 27.53 30.42 4.14
N SER A 68 26.31 29.90 4.25
CA SER A 68 25.12 30.64 4.70
C SER A 68 24.06 29.67 5.22
N TYR A 69 23.17 30.14 6.09
CA TYR A 69 22.08 29.32 6.63
C TYR A 69 20.69 29.86 6.19
N PRO A 70 19.70 28.98 5.95
CA PRO A 70 19.80 27.52 6.02
C PRO A 70 20.64 26.94 4.87
N PHE A 71 21.34 25.83 5.15
CA PHE A 71 22.07 25.07 4.14
C PHE A 71 21.57 23.62 4.13
N TYR A 72 21.44 23.05 2.94
CA TYR A 72 20.86 21.74 2.73
C TYR A 72 21.94 20.78 2.26
N TYR A 73 21.98 19.59 2.85
CA TYR A 73 22.87 18.51 2.47
C TYR A 73 22.06 17.32 1.98
N THR A 74 22.48 16.77 0.85
CA THR A 74 21.96 15.51 0.33
C THR A 74 22.67 14.32 0.99
N PRO A 75 22.06 13.12 0.99
CA PRO A 75 22.71 11.94 1.54
C PRO A 75 24.08 11.67 0.90
N THR A 76 25.05 11.26 1.71
CA THR A 76 26.35 10.75 1.25
C THR A 76 26.37 9.22 1.14
N SER A 77 25.32 8.55 1.62
CA SER A 77 25.08 7.12 1.39
C SER A 77 24.84 6.82 -0.10
N THR A 78 24.94 5.55 -0.50
CA THR A 78 24.66 5.11 -1.88
C THR A 78 23.18 5.23 -2.28
N GLN A 79 22.29 5.43 -1.31
CA GLN A 79 20.85 5.59 -1.51
C GLN A 79 20.44 6.98 -1.05
N ASP A 80 19.60 7.63 -1.87
CA ASP A 80 19.05 8.96 -1.59
C ASP A 80 17.66 8.89 -0.92
N TYR A 81 17.07 7.70 -0.90
CA TYR A 81 15.73 7.45 -0.36
C TYR A 81 15.61 6.06 0.26
N LEU A 82 14.65 5.90 1.17
CA LEU A 82 14.21 4.61 1.68
C LEU A 82 12.89 4.20 1.02
N PRO A 83 12.78 2.99 0.45
CA PRO A 83 11.52 2.52 -0.10
C PRO A 83 10.58 2.06 1.00
N VAL A 84 9.35 2.56 1.00
CA VAL A 84 8.26 2.07 1.86
C VAL A 84 7.19 1.47 0.96
N ARG A 85 6.88 0.20 1.17
CA ARG A 85 5.90 -0.54 0.37
C ARG A 85 4.64 -0.77 1.18
N VAL A 86 3.49 -0.50 0.57
CA VAL A 86 2.16 -0.73 1.17
C VAL A 86 1.38 -1.69 0.28
N PHE A 87 0.75 -2.68 0.89
CA PHE A 87 -0.20 -3.57 0.25
C PHE A 87 -1.56 -3.45 0.95
N SER A 88 -2.62 -3.21 0.17
CA SER A 88 -3.99 -3.25 0.61
C SER A 88 -4.87 -3.90 -0.45
N ASN A 89 -5.54 -5.00 -0.12
CA ASN A 89 -6.60 -5.55 -0.98
C ASN A 89 -8.01 -5.10 -0.53
N GLY A 90 -8.09 -4.31 0.54
CA GLY A 90 -9.34 -3.78 1.07
C GLY A 90 -9.75 -2.47 0.40
N MET A 91 -11.04 -2.14 0.47
CA MET A 91 -11.59 -0.89 -0.06
C MET A 91 -11.58 0.26 0.96
N LYS A 92 -11.25 -0.04 2.23
CA LYS A 92 -11.12 0.97 3.29
C LYS A 92 -9.92 1.87 3.01
N GLU A 93 -10.06 3.13 3.38
CA GLU A 93 -8.94 4.06 3.38
C GLU A 93 -7.92 3.62 4.42
N TRP A 94 -6.65 3.73 4.07
CA TRP A 94 -5.53 3.60 4.99
C TRP A 94 -4.74 4.91 5.01
N ARG A 95 -4.05 5.13 6.13
CA ARG A 95 -3.10 6.22 6.32
C ARG A 95 -1.74 5.67 6.69
N LEU A 96 -0.70 6.22 6.07
CA LEU A 96 0.68 5.98 6.42
C LEU A 96 1.23 7.24 7.09
N LEU A 97 1.78 7.05 8.28
CA LEU A 97 2.38 8.09 9.11
C LEU A 97 3.88 7.94 9.17
N ILE A 98 4.56 9.06 9.37
CA ILE A 98 5.99 9.16 9.59
C ILE A 98 6.27 10.05 10.81
N SER A 99 7.25 9.66 11.63
CA SER A 99 7.79 10.47 12.72
C SER A 99 9.29 10.20 12.89
N GLY A 100 9.99 11.12 13.53
CA GLY A 100 11.43 11.04 13.78
C GLY A 100 11.79 11.28 15.23
N GLU A 101 12.68 10.44 15.75
CA GLU A 101 13.26 10.60 17.09
C GLU A 101 14.76 10.90 16.95
N THR A 102 15.17 12.09 17.39
CA THR A 102 16.56 12.54 17.34
C THR A 102 17.31 12.09 18.60
N ALA A 103 18.54 11.59 18.43
CA ALA A 103 19.46 11.41 19.54
C ALA A 103 19.72 12.74 20.28
N GLU A 104 20.12 12.65 21.55
CA GLU A 104 20.43 13.83 22.38
C GLU A 104 21.44 14.75 21.68
N GLY A 105 21.11 16.04 21.56
CA GLY A 105 21.99 17.06 20.99
C GLY A 105 21.63 17.56 19.59
N LEU A 106 20.73 16.90 18.86
CA LEU A 106 20.15 17.43 17.62
C LEU A 106 18.86 18.21 17.90
N SER A 107 18.68 19.36 17.25
CA SER A 107 17.38 20.05 17.24
C SER A 107 16.37 19.31 16.37
N GLU A 108 15.10 19.34 16.78
CA GLU A 108 13.98 18.86 15.96
C GLU A 108 13.93 19.59 14.60
N GLY A 109 13.56 18.88 13.53
CA GLY A 109 13.46 19.45 12.18
C GLY A 109 14.79 19.71 11.46
N VAL A 110 15.89 19.12 11.96
CA VAL A 110 17.19 19.06 11.26
C VAL A 110 17.15 18.10 10.08
N ILE A 111 16.31 17.07 10.15
CA ILE A 111 16.02 16.21 9.00
C ILE A 111 14.69 16.66 8.38
N GLU A 112 14.67 16.74 7.05
CA GLU A 112 13.46 16.92 6.27
C GLU A 112 13.22 15.69 5.37
N TRP A 113 11.95 15.38 5.10
CA TRP A 113 11.53 14.27 4.26
C TRP A 113 10.68 14.74 3.06
N SER A 114 10.66 13.94 1.99
CA SER A 114 9.86 14.21 0.79
C SER A 114 9.45 12.92 0.08
N LEU A 115 8.31 12.92 -0.60
CA LEU A 115 7.87 11.83 -1.49
C LEU A 115 8.25 12.05 -2.96
N ASP A 116 8.60 13.28 -3.34
CA ASP A 116 8.89 13.66 -4.72
C ASP A 116 10.28 14.30 -4.91
N GLY A 117 11.02 14.50 -3.81
CA GLY A 117 12.34 15.14 -3.80
C GLY A 117 12.29 16.66 -3.97
N THR A 118 11.11 17.27 -4.01
CA THR A 118 10.89 18.70 -4.29
C THR A 118 10.10 19.42 -3.19
N ASN A 119 9.05 18.78 -2.66
CA ASN A 119 8.23 19.28 -1.56
C ASN A 119 8.72 18.63 -0.27
N TRP A 120 9.34 19.44 0.58
CA TRP A 120 10.03 18.98 1.78
C TRP A 120 9.25 19.37 3.03
N SER A 121 9.14 18.43 3.96
CA SER A 121 8.53 18.64 5.27
C SER A 121 9.55 18.34 6.38
N PRO A 122 9.59 19.15 7.46
CA PRO A 122 10.41 18.82 8.62
C PRO A 122 9.95 17.50 9.23
N LEU A 123 10.91 16.64 9.58
CA LEU A 123 10.65 15.43 10.33
C LEU A 123 10.53 15.79 11.82
N ASN A 124 9.34 15.54 12.36
CA ASN A 124 9.00 15.89 13.74
C ASN A 124 8.84 14.63 14.61
N ALA A 125 8.88 14.82 15.93
CA ALA A 125 8.60 13.74 16.89
C ALA A 125 7.14 13.30 16.88
N ALA A 126 6.22 14.23 16.55
CA ALA A 126 4.81 13.92 16.38
C ALA A 126 4.54 13.27 15.02
N ASP A 127 3.59 12.32 14.97
CA ASP A 127 3.20 11.65 13.73
C ASP A 127 2.65 12.64 12.69
N GLN A 128 3.22 12.57 11.49
CA GLN A 128 2.84 13.35 10.32
C GLN A 128 2.25 12.42 9.26
N ILE A 129 1.21 12.86 8.56
CA ILE A 129 0.66 12.10 7.41
C ILE A 129 1.70 12.10 6.30
N LEU A 130 2.25 10.93 6.00
CA LEU A 130 3.10 10.71 4.83
C LEU A 130 2.23 10.63 3.58
N THR A 131 1.22 9.75 3.59
CA THR A 131 0.23 9.62 2.51
C THR A 131 -1.00 8.84 2.96
N VAL A 132 -2.05 8.85 2.15
CA VAL A 132 -3.27 8.05 2.31
C VAL A 132 -3.56 7.28 1.03
N GLY A 133 -4.32 6.21 1.13
CA GLY A 133 -4.74 5.44 -0.04
C GLY A 133 -5.84 4.43 0.28
N GLY A 134 -6.19 3.60 -0.69
CA GLY A 134 -7.17 2.53 -0.53
C GLY A 134 -6.65 1.23 -1.13
N PHE A 135 -7.48 0.55 -1.92
CA PHE A 135 -7.05 -0.63 -2.66
C PHE A 135 -5.76 -0.37 -3.46
N THR A 136 -4.76 -1.24 -3.29
CA THR A 136 -3.53 -1.26 -4.06
C THR A 136 -3.54 -2.47 -5.00
N ASN A 137 -3.22 -2.27 -6.27
CA ASN A 137 -3.12 -3.35 -7.25
C ASN A 137 -1.76 -4.06 -7.14
N GLY A 138 -1.51 -4.71 -6.00
CA GLY A 138 -0.18 -5.22 -5.61
C GLY A 138 0.53 -4.28 -4.64
N TRP A 139 1.85 -4.39 -4.53
CA TRP A 139 2.65 -3.50 -3.67
C TRP A 139 2.77 -2.11 -4.29
N LEU A 140 2.31 -1.10 -3.57
CA LEU A 140 2.59 0.30 -3.86
C LEU A 140 3.94 0.66 -3.23
N GLU A 141 4.93 1.01 -4.05
CA GLU A 141 6.23 1.49 -3.56
C GLU A 141 6.25 3.03 -3.49
N LEU A 142 6.63 3.56 -2.32
CA LEU A 142 6.82 4.96 -2.04
C LEU A 142 8.31 5.21 -1.82
N LYS A 143 8.88 6.21 -2.48
CA LYS A 143 10.27 6.64 -2.26
C LYS A 143 10.26 7.79 -1.26
N VAL A 144 10.79 7.55 -0.06
CA VAL A 144 10.90 8.58 0.97
C VAL A 144 12.32 9.14 0.96
N TYR A 145 12.49 10.32 0.39
CA TYR A 145 13.75 11.05 0.33
C TYR A 145 14.00 11.78 1.64
N PHE A 146 15.28 11.93 1.99
CA PHE A 146 15.71 12.67 3.17
C PHE A 146 16.77 13.69 2.82
N ARG A 147 16.79 14.80 3.55
CA ARG A 147 17.89 15.77 3.52
C ARG A 147 18.17 16.31 4.92
N LEU A 148 19.42 16.70 5.13
CA LEU A 148 19.87 17.36 6.34
C LEU A 148 19.82 18.88 6.14
N VAL A 149 19.31 19.60 7.13
CA VAL A 149 19.17 21.06 7.12
C VAL A 149 19.90 21.65 8.31
N LEU A 150 20.96 22.42 8.05
CA LEU A 150 21.61 23.23 9.06
C LEU A 150 21.00 24.61 9.06
N ARG A 151 20.54 25.08 10.23
CA ARG A 151 19.89 26.40 10.37
C ARG A 151 20.74 27.43 11.11
N GLY A 152 21.90 27.03 11.61
CA GLY A 152 22.85 27.89 12.27
C GLY A 152 24.18 27.18 12.49
N ILE A 153 25.04 27.81 13.29
CA ILE A 153 26.31 27.21 13.71
C ILE A 153 25.99 26.07 14.68
N GLU A 154 25.94 24.86 14.15
CA GLU A 154 25.94 23.64 14.94
C GLU A 154 27.39 23.21 15.12
N TYR A 155 27.82 23.04 16.38
CA TYR A 155 29.09 22.39 16.65
C TYR A 155 28.90 20.91 16.33
N ALA A 156 29.36 20.48 15.17
CA ALA A 156 29.53 19.05 14.90
C ALA A 156 30.44 18.50 16.01
N SER A 157 29.88 17.76 16.98
CA SER A 157 30.72 16.92 17.80
C SER A 157 31.28 15.81 16.89
N SER A 158 32.38 15.18 17.31
CA SER A 158 32.92 14.01 16.60
C SER A 158 31.99 12.79 16.63
N ASP A 159 30.78 12.94 17.18
CA ASP A 159 29.86 11.84 17.42
C ASP A 159 28.92 11.65 16.22
N VAL A 160 28.57 10.40 15.97
CA VAL A 160 27.58 10.04 14.96
C VAL A 160 26.21 10.33 15.55
N TYR A 161 25.55 11.37 15.04
CA TYR A 161 24.15 11.61 15.36
C TYR A 161 23.24 10.64 14.63
N GLN A 162 22.30 10.04 15.37
CA GLN A 162 21.33 9.11 14.81
C GLN A 162 19.92 9.70 14.92
N VAL A 163 19.17 9.60 13.83
CA VAL A 163 17.73 9.90 13.81
C VAL A 163 17.00 8.62 13.48
N LYS A 164 16.12 8.18 14.37
CA LYS A 164 15.27 7.02 14.16
C LYS A 164 13.99 7.45 13.47
N VAL A 165 13.76 6.95 12.26
CA VAL A 165 12.52 7.19 11.52
C VAL A 165 11.54 6.06 11.79
N ASN A 166 10.33 6.41 12.21
CA ASN A 166 9.26 5.47 12.49
C ASN A 166 8.15 5.62 11.45
N TYR A 167 7.57 4.49 11.05
CA TYR A 167 6.42 4.44 10.16
C TYR A 167 5.26 3.71 10.82
N GLN A 168 4.05 4.25 10.67
CA GLN A 168 2.83 3.61 11.17
C GLN A 168 1.78 3.54 10.07
N LEU A 169 1.30 2.33 9.80
CA LEU A 169 0.22 2.06 8.86
C LEU A 169 -1.04 1.67 9.61
N SER A 170 -2.15 2.35 9.33
CA SER A 170 -3.45 2.00 9.91
C SER A 170 -4.58 2.14 8.90
N SER A 171 -5.59 1.28 9.02
CA SER A 171 -6.90 1.49 8.38
C SER A 171 -7.61 2.64 9.10
N VAL A 172 -8.37 3.43 8.34
CA VAL A 172 -9.24 4.51 8.83
C VAL A 172 -10.68 4.03 8.89
#